data_AF-A0A2A2IBP2-F1
#
_entry.id   AF-A0A2A2IBP2-F1
#
_cell.length_a   1.000
_cell.length_b   1.000
_cell.length_c   1.000
_cell.angle_alpha   90.00
_cell.angle_beta   90.00
_cell.angle_gamma   90.00
#
_symmetry.space_group_name_H-M   'P 1'
#
loop_
_entity.id
_entity.type
_entity.pdbx_description
1 polymer ?
#
loop_
_entity_poly.entity_id
_entity_poly.type
_entity_poly.pdbx_seq_one_letter_code
_entity_poly.pdbx_strand_id
1 'polypeptide(L)'
;MDDRTITSDDAIFFMDMVNSAKSPNHVPRFYQVKPYYKILDDPNSNEFQRFIKVYNAGIHILKEREQMILDDLYGINKPRITHKKASIPHNITQERVRQICYKAELKIVTYLLRQFKGILK
;
A
#
# COMPACT_ATOMS: atom_id res chain seq x y z
N MET A 1 -21.53 6.45 8.11
CA MET A 1 -21.31 6.72 6.67
C MET A 1 -20.56 5.53 6.11
N ASP A 2 -21.17 4.78 5.20
CA ASP A 2 -20.58 3.58 4.60
C ASP A 2 -19.49 3.96 3.59
N ASP A 3 -18.31 4.29 4.10
CA ASP A 3 -17.12 4.67 3.31
C ASP A 3 -16.36 3.47 2.70
N ARG A 4 -16.95 2.27 2.76
CA ARG A 4 -16.28 0.98 2.47
C ARG A 4 -16.42 0.52 1.02
N THR A 5 -17.15 1.24 0.18
CA THR A 5 -17.34 0.86 -1.22
C THR A 5 -16.10 1.27 -2.02
N ILE A 6 -15.20 0.32 -2.20
CA ILE A 6 -14.07 0.39 -3.14
C ILE A 6 -14.55 -0.07 -4.50
N THR A 7 -14.14 0.64 -5.56
CA THR A 7 -14.42 0.23 -6.94
C THR A 7 -13.29 -0.64 -7.49
N SER A 8 -13.56 -1.37 -8.59
CA SER A 8 -12.52 -2.11 -9.31
C SER A 8 -11.36 -1.22 -9.73
N ASP A 9 -11.66 0.03 -10.12
CA ASP A 9 -10.67 0.98 -10.61
C ASP A 9 -9.77 1.47 -9.49
N ASP A 10 -10.32 1.63 -8.27
CA ASP A 10 -9.52 1.96 -7.09
C ASP A 10 -8.56 0.81 -6.73
N ALA A 11 -9.02 -0.43 -6.88
CA ALA A 11 -8.19 -1.61 -6.66
C ALA A 11 -7.05 -1.69 -7.67
N ILE A 12 -7.31 -1.46 -8.97
CA ILE A 12 -6.29 -1.39 -10.02
C ILE A 12 -5.31 -0.26 -9.73
N PHE A 13 -5.82 0.93 -9.40
CA PHE A 13 -5.00 2.09 -9.04
C PHE A 13 -4.03 1.77 -7.89
N PHE A 14 -4.50 1.12 -6.82
CA PHE A 14 -3.64 0.72 -5.72
C PHE A 14 -2.57 -0.30 -6.18
N MET A 15 -2.94 -1.29 -7.00
CA MET A 15 -2.00 -2.27 -7.55
C MET A 15 -0.91 -1.62 -8.40
N ASP A 16 -1.27 -0.62 -9.21
CA ASP A 16 -0.32 0.18 -10.00
C ASP A 16 0.60 0.99 -9.09
N MET A 17 0.04 1.60 -8.04
CA MET A 17 0.77 2.43 -7.10
C MET A 17 1.82 1.65 -6.29
N VAL A 18 1.50 0.41 -5.89
CA VAL A 18 2.48 -0.50 -5.23
C VAL A 18 3.37 -1.25 -6.23
N ASN A 19 3.19 -1.02 -7.54
CA ASN A 19 3.86 -1.71 -8.63
C ASN A 19 3.75 -3.25 -8.52
N SER A 20 2.53 -3.73 -8.29
CA SER A 20 2.29 -5.16 -8.17
C SER A 20 2.36 -5.85 -9.53
N ALA A 21 3.06 -6.99 -9.60
CA ALA A 21 3.07 -7.86 -10.78
C ALA A 21 1.68 -8.41 -11.16
N LYS A 22 0.70 -8.29 -10.27
CA LYS A 22 -0.68 -8.72 -10.51
C LYS A 22 -1.59 -7.61 -11.03
N SER A 23 -1.06 -6.40 -11.23
CA SER A 23 -1.84 -5.32 -11.85
C SER A 23 -2.06 -5.61 -13.34
N PRO A 24 -3.25 -5.32 -13.90
CA PRO A 24 -3.47 -5.37 -15.34
C PRO A 24 -2.50 -4.48 -16.15
N ASN A 25 -2.06 -3.36 -15.56
CA ASN A 25 -1.14 -2.41 -16.22
C ASN A 25 0.33 -2.66 -15.87
N HIS A 26 0.67 -3.80 -15.28
CA HIS A 26 2.04 -4.05 -14.83
C HIS A 26 3.00 -4.13 -16.01
N VAL A 27 3.93 -3.17 -16.09
CA VAL A 27 5.07 -3.22 -17.00
C VAL A 27 6.32 -3.54 -16.19
N PRO A 28 7.00 -4.68 -16.44
CA PRO A 28 8.21 -5.03 -15.70
C PRO A 28 9.30 -4.00 -15.98
N ARG A 29 9.69 -3.24 -14.95
CA ARG A 29 10.78 -2.27 -15.00
C ARG A 29 11.76 -2.54 -13.89
N PHE A 30 13.01 -2.76 -14.26
CA PHE A 30 14.11 -2.94 -13.30
C PHE A 30 14.41 -1.61 -12.60
N TYR A 31 14.70 -1.65 -11.30
CA TYR A 31 15.12 -0.50 -10.47
C TYR A 31 14.10 0.65 -10.32
N GLN A 32 12.81 0.40 -10.58
CA GLN A 32 11.81 1.46 -10.44
C GLN A 32 11.43 1.70 -8.97
N VAL A 33 11.46 2.97 -8.56
CA VAL A 33 10.87 3.41 -7.29
C VAL A 33 9.34 3.28 -7.38
N LYS A 34 8.72 2.79 -6.30
CA LYS A 34 7.25 2.59 -6.30
C LYS A 34 6.52 3.91 -6.58
N PRO A 35 5.54 3.93 -7.50
CA PRO A 35 4.85 5.16 -7.87
C PRO A 35 4.23 5.92 -6.69
N TYR A 36 3.73 5.21 -5.66
CA TYR A 36 3.09 5.87 -4.52
C TYR A 36 3.99 6.84 -3.76
N TYR A 37 5.33 6.71 -3.83
CA TYR A 37 6.21 7.65 -3.12
C TYR A 37 5.97 9.12 -3.53
N LYS A 38 5.50 9.34 -4.77
CA LYS A 38 5.17 10.69 -5.28
C LYS A 38 3.94 11.30 -4.65
N ILE A 39 2.95 10.48 -4.28
CA ILE A 39 1.67 10.95 -3.74
C ILE A 39 1.70 11.07 -2.21
N LEU A 40 2.67 10.42 -1.55
CA LEU A 40 2.84 10.50 -0.09
C LEU A 40 3.26 11.89 0.42
N ASP A 41 3.72 12.78 -0.45
CA ASP A 41 4.11 14.16 -0.09
C ASP A 41 2.94 15.14 -0.11
N ASP A 42 1.81 14.78 -0.73
CA ASP A 42 0.62 15.62 -0.80
C ASP A 42 -0.61 14.89 -0.24
N PRO A 43 -0.83 14.96 1.09
CA PRO A 43 -1.97 14.31 1.75
C PRO A 43 -3.33 14.82 1.29
N ASN A 44 -3.40 16.02 0.71
CA ASN A 44 -4.64 16.62 0.23
C ASN A 44 -4.95 16.23 -1.22
N SER A 45 -4.02 15.57 -1.92
CA SER A 45 -4.25 15.10 -3.27
C SER A 45 -5.34 14.02 -3.32
N ASN A 46 -6.16 14.05 -4.36
CA ASN A 46 -7.17 13.02 -4.61
C ASN A 46 -6.52 11.62 -4.75
N GLU A 47 -5.30 11.55 -5.31
CA GLU A 47 -4.55 10.31 -5.47
C GLU A 47 -4.16 9.70 -4.12
N PHE A 48 -3.67 10.52 -3.18
CA PHE A 48 -3.35 10.07 -1.83
C PHE A 48 -4.59 9.58 -1.10
N GLN A 49 -5.68 10.36 -1.12
CA GLN A 49 -6.94 9.96 -0.48
C GLN A 49 -7.47 8.65 -1.05
N ARG A 50 -7.41 8.49 -2.38
CA ARG A 50 -7.78 7.25 -3.08
C ARG A 50 -6.90 6.08 -2.65
N PHE A 51 -5.58 6.28 -2.57
CA PHE A 51 -4.63 5.26 -2.14
C PHE A 51 -4.89 4.81 -0.69
N ILE A 52 -5.06 5.76 0.23
CA ILE A 52 -5.33 5.49 1.64
C ILE A 52 -6.71 4.85 1.85
N LYS A 53 -7.73 5.25 1.08
CA LYS A 53 -9.04 4.60 1.10
C LYS A 53 -8.92 3.10 0.82
N VAL A 54 -8.15 2.72 -0.19
CA VAL A 54 -7.93 1.30 -0.53
C VAL A 54 -7.13 0.58 0.55
N TYR A 55 -6.08 1.21 1.06
CA TYR A 55 -5.31 0.68 2.19
C TYR A 55 -6.21 0.41 3.41
N ASN A 56 -7.04 1.36 3.81
CA ASN A 56 -7.91 1.28 4.97
C ASN A 56 -8.94 0.15 4.86
N ALA A 57 -9.45 -0.15 3.66
CA ALA A 57 -10.32 -1.30 3.51
C ALA A 57 -9.57 -2.65 3.63
N GLY A 58 -8.29 -2.69 3.25
CA GLY A 58 -7.45 -3.90 3.36
C GLY A 58 -6.76 -4.07 4.71
N ILE A 59 -6.80 -3.05 5.59
CA ILE A 59 -6.00 -3.00 6.82
C ILE A 59 -6.30 -4.18 7.77
N HIS A 60 -7.56 -4.63 7.84
CA HIS A 60 -8.02 -5.71 8.71
C HIS A 60 -7.36 -7.08 8.44
N ILE A 61 -6.66 -7.23 7.32
CA ILE A 61 -5.99 -8.47 6.88
C ILE A 61 -4.54 -8.50 7.36
N LEU A 62 -4.00 -7.33 7.65
CA LEU A 62 -2.64 -7.15 8.11
C LEU A 62 -2.54 -7.48 9.60
N LYS A 63 -1.37 -7.97 10.00
CA LYS A 63 -1.03 -8.08 11.42
C LYS A 63 -0.79 -6.69 11.99
N GLU A 64 -1.02 -6.49 13.27
CA GLU A 64 -0.78 -5.22 13.97
C GLU A 64 0.59 -4.61 13.64
N ARG A 65 1.66 -5.41 13.70
CA ARG A 65 3.01 -4.95 13.34
C ARG A 65 3.15 -4.50 11.87
N GLU A 66 2.44 -5.15 10.95
CA GLU A 66 2.44 -4.78 9.53
C GLU A 66 1.69 -3.46 9.32
N GLN A 67 0.56 -3.28 10.03
CA GLN A 67 -0.22 -2.04 10.04
C GLN A 67 0.61 -0.88 10.57
N MET A 68 1.22 -1.02 11.75
CA MET A 68 2.06 0.02 12.34
C MET A 68 3.16 0.50 11.38
N ILE A 69 3.86 -0.44 10.73
CA ILE A 69 4.92 -0.11 9.78
C ILE A 69 4.36 0.64 8.56
N LEU A 70 3.22 0.22 8.01
CA LEU A 70 2.63 0.88 6.85
C LEU A 70 2.05 2.25 7.21
N ASP A 71 1.39 2.39 8.36
CA ASP A 71 0.86 3.66 8.85
C ASP A 71 1.98 4.71 9.02
N ASP A 72 3.12 4.27 9.57
CA ASP A 72 4.32 5.09 9.73
C ASP A 72 4.94 5.47 8.38
N LEU A 73 5.00 4.54 7.42
CA LEU A 73 5.56 4.79 6.08
C LEU A 73 4.66 5.68 5.21
N TYR A 74 3.34 5.52 5.31
CA TYR A 74 2.36 6.28 4.54
C TYR A 74 2.00 7.61 5.20
N GLY A 75 2.33 7.79 6.48
CA GLY A 75 2.10 9.02 7.20
C GLY A 75 0.63 9.25 7.55
N ILE A 76 -0.08 8.19 7.95
CA ILE A 76 -1.55 8.24 8.18
C ILE A 76 -1.90 9.03 9.44
N ASN A 77 -1.27 8.69 10.56
CA ASN A 77 -1.54 9.31 11.86
C ASN A 77 -0.44 10.32 12.27
N LYS A 78 0.71 10.26 11.61
CA LYS A 78 1.93 11.01 11.95
C LYS A 78 2.66 11.36 10.65
N PRO A 79 3.58 12.34 10.66
CA PRO A 79 4.43 12.60 9.49
C PRO A 79 5.13 11.33 9.03
N ARG A 80 5.14 11.10 7.71
CA ARG A 80 5.76 9.91 7.12
C ARG A 80 7.20 9.77 7.58
N ILE A 81 7.60 8.54 7.92
CA ILE A 81 8.98 8.24 8.31
C ILE A 81 9.67 7.34 7.30
N THR A 82 10.99 7.40 7.27
CA THR A 82 11.79 6.54 6.40
C THR A 82 11.83 5.12 6.96
N HIS A 83 12.12 4.14 6.09
CA HIS A 83 12.31 2.74 6.49
C HIS A 83 13.33 2.58 7.62
N LYS A 84 14.37 3.42 7.64
CA LYS A 84 15.39 3.44 8.70
C LYS A 84 14.80 3.87 10.05
N LYS A 85 13.93 4.89 10.07
CA LYS A 85 13.27 5.34 11.29
C LYS A 85 12.21 4.34 11.76
N ALA A 86 11.44 3.77 10.83
CA ALA A 86 10.45 2.73 11.13
C ALA A 86 11.08 1.44 11.69
N SER A 87 12.37 1.20 11.46
CA SER A 87 13.04 -0.01 11.95
C SER A 87 13.39 0.07 13.45
N ILE A 88 13.53 1.27 14.00
CA ILE A 88 13.98 1.53 15.38
C ILE A 88 12.98 1.01 16.42
N PRO A 89 11.67 1.38 16.38
CA PRO A 89 10.70 0.93 17.39
C PRO A 89 10.51 -0.58 17.41
N HIS A 90 10.78 -1.24 16.27
CA HIS A 90 10.57 -2.66 16.08
C HIS A 90 11.85 -3.50 16.24
N ASN A 91 12.97 -2.88 16.58
CA ASN A 91 14.30 -3.49 16.72
C ASN A 91 14.65 -4.42 15.54
N ILE A 92 14.49 -3.94 14.31
CA ILE A 92 14.81 -4.68 13.08
C ILE A 92 15.66 -3.85 12.13
N THR A 93 16.20 -4.51 11.11
CA THR A 93 16.95 -3.84 10.04
C THR A 93 15.98 -3.15 9.06
N GLN A 94 16.49 -2.12 8.38
CA GLN A 94 15.77 -1.43 7.32
C GLN A 94 15.29 -2.38 6.21
N GLU A 95 16.12 -3.36 5.83
CA GLU A 95 15.74 -4.33 4.80
C GLU A 95 14.61 -5.24 5.28
N ARG A 96 14.56 -5.56 6.58
CA ARG A 96 13.45 -6.31 7.14
C ARG A 96 12.15 -5.51 7.10
N VAL A 97 12.19 -4.20 7.35
CA VAL A 97 11.03 -3.30 7.15
C VAL A 97 10.57 -3.34 5.70
N ARG A 98 11.50 -3.24 4.74
CA ARG A 98 11.19 -3.30 3.30
C ARG A 98 10.49 -4.61 2.92
N GLN A 99 10.97 -5.74 3.42
CA GLN A 99 10.36 -7.05 3.22
C GLN A 99 8.96 -7.15 3.83
N ILE A 100 8.76 -6.60 5.04
CA ILE A 100 7.46 -6.60 5.72
C ILE A 100 6.46 -5.76 4.91
N CYS A 101 6.85 -4.55 4.53
CA CYS A 101 6.06 -3.65 3.70
C CYS A 101 5.63 -4.33 2.39
N TYR A 102 6.57 -4.90 1.63
CA TYR A 102 6.27 -5.63 0.40
C TYR A 102 5.28 -6.78 0.61
N LYS A 103 5.49 -7.59 1.66
CA LYS A 103 4.58 -8.70 1.96
C LYS A 103 3.19 -8.23 2.39
N ALA A 104 3.11 -7.15 3.17
CA ALA A 104 1.85 -6.57 3.62
C ALA A 104 1.04 -6.00 2.44
N GLU A 105 1.68 -5.21 1.57
CA GLU A 105 1.06 -4.72 0.34
C GLU A 105 0.55 -5.88 -0.54
N LEU A 106 1.34 -6.94 -0.71
CA LEU A 106 0.91 -8.12 -1.48
C LEU A 106 -0.30 -8.84 -0.87
N LYS A 107 -0.46 -8.84 0.45
CA LYS A 107 -1.66 -9.38 1.10
C LYS A 107 -2.89 -8.56 0.72
N ILE A 108 -2.78 -7.23 0.78
CA ILE A 108 -3.86 -6.32 0.37
C ILE A 108 -4.19 -6.54 -1.10
N VAL A 109 -3.20 -6.56 -1.99
CA VAL A 109 -3.41 -6.82 -3.43
C VAL A 109 -4.12 -8.16 -3.64
N THR A 110 -3.68 -9.22 -2.97
CA THR A 110 -4.28 -10.55 -3.09
C THR A 110 -5.73 -10.56 -2.59
N TYR A 111 -6.03 -9.80 -1.55
CA TYR A 111 -7.40 -9.61 -1.09
C TYR A 111 -8.26 -8.87 -2.12
N LEU A 112 -7.77 -7.76 -2.65
CA LEU A 112 -8.47 -6.99 -3.68
C LEU A 112 -8.80 -7.85 -4.90
N LEU A 113 -7.85 -8.67 -5.37
CA LEU A 113 -8.10 -9.62 -6.47
C LEU A 113 -9.18 -10.66 -6.15
N ARG A 114 -9.28 -11.10 -4.89
CA ARG A 114 -10.33 -12.03 -4.48
C ARG A 114 -11.70 -11.37 -4.40
N GLN A 115 -11.75 -10.09 -4.00
CA GLN A 115 -12.98 -9.31 -3.97
C GLN A 115 -13.47 -9.02 -5.40
N PHE A 116 -12.55 -8.65 -6.28
CA PHE A 116 -12.85 -8.25 -7.65
C PHE A 116 -12.43 -9.31 -8.67
N LYS A 117 -12.80 -10.58 -8.44
CA LYS A 117 -12.46 -11.76 -9.27
C LYS A 117 -12.69 -11.64 -10.79
N GLY A 118 -13.30 -10.55 -11.28
CA GLY A 118 -13.50 -10.25 -12.70
C GLY A 118 -12.54 -9.22 -13.33
N ILE A 119 -11.57 -8.66 -12.60
CA ILE A 119 -10.66 -7.63 -13.14
C ILE A 119 -9.60 -8.20 -14.10
N LEU A 120 -9.22 -9.47 -13.92
CA LEU A 120 -8.27 -10.17 -14.78
C LEU A 120 -9.05 -11.04 -15.78
N LYS A 121 -9.51 -10.44 -16.88
CA LYS A 121 -9.93 -11.16 -18.09
C LYS A 121 -8.87 -11.02 -19.16
#